data_AF-A0A0M4QW02-F1
#
_entry.id   AF-A0A0M4QW02-F1
#
_cell.length_a   1.000
_cell.length_b   1.000
_cell.length_c   1.000
_cell.angle_alpha   90.00
_cell.angle_beta   90.00
_cell.angle_gamma   90.00
#
_symmetry.space_group_name_H-M   'P 1'
#
loop_
_entity.id
_entity.type
_entity.pdbx_description
1 polymer ?
#
loop_
_entity_poly.entity_id
_entity_poly.type
_entity_poly.pdbx_seq_one_letter_code
_entity_poly.pdbx_strand_id
1 'polypeptide(L)'
;MLPDRRESILGLAVPIPGIRIDPESVILTAHAVQRYRERVEGVQRRIAVRRLRHLLDTAQWEHRPRPWTEIVLHPEVVYGYSPDRPDVCLLVRGNALVTVLSQRFFAQAIPHPRARRCG
;
A
#
# COMPACT_ATOMS: atom_id res chain seq x y z
N MET A 1 27.04 26.28 25.91
CA MET A 1 26.73 25.97 24.50
C MET A 1 25.58 24.97 24.50
N LEU A 2 24.39 25.39 24.06
CA LEU A 2 23.28 24.46 23.82
C LEU A 2 23.65 23.62 22.58
N PRO A 3 23.45 22.30 22.59
CA PRO A 3 23.66 21.50 21.39
C PRO A 3 22.83 22.08 20.24
N ASP A 4 23.44 22.12 19.06
CA ASP A 4 22.83 22.68 17.87
C ASP A 4 21.49 21.96 17.66
N ARG A 5 20.39 22.70 17.57
CA ARG A 5 19.01 22.15 17.63
C ARG A 5 18.80 21.03 16.60
N ARG A 6 19.56 21.07 15.51
CA ARG A 6 19.62 20.06 14.45
C ARG A 6 20.20 18.72 14.93
N GLU A 7 21.28 18.71 15.70
CA GLU A 7 21.86 17.48 16.25
C GLU A 7 20.92 16.81 17.25
N SER A 8 20.22 17.59 18.08
CA SER A 8 19.21 17.06 19.00
C SER A 8 18.01 16.45 18.26
N ILE A 9 17.58 17.03 17.12
CA ILE A 9 16.51 16.46 16.28
C ILE A 9 16.96 15.17 15.61
N LEU A 10 18.21 15.11 15.12
CA LEU A 10 18.78 13.90 14.51
C LEU A 10 19.05 12.81 15.55
N GLY A 11 19.43 13.17 16.78
CA GLY A 11 19.58 12.24 17.91
C GLY A 11 18.25 11.66 18.42
N LEU A 12 17.13 12.34 18.15
CA LEU A 12 15.76 11.85 18.39
C LEU A 12 15.15 11.13 17.20
N ALA A 13 15.83 11.12 16.05
CA ALA A 13 15.42 10.32 14.90
C ALA A 13 15.69 8.85 15.24
N VAL A 14 14.72 8.22 15.90
CA VAL A 14 14.66 6.77 16.05
C VAL A 14 14.92 6.20 14.65
N PRO A 15 15.96 5.36 14.45
CA PRO A 15 16.17 4.72 13.17
C PRO A 15 14.86 4.03 12.83
N ILE A 16 14.21 4.44 11.73
CA ILE A 16 12.99 3.80 11.27
C ILE A 16 13.38 2.32 11.12
N PRO A 17 12.85 1.41 11.96
CA PRO A 17 13.24 0.02 11.88
C PRO A 17 12.97 -0.43 10.45
N GLY A 18 13.99 -1.00 9.79
CA GLY A 18 13.85 -1.43 8.41
C GLY A 18 12.58 -2.28 8.27
N ILE A 19 11.74 -1.95 7.29
CA ILE A 19 10.49 -2.67 7.06
C ILE A 19 10.85 -4.12 6.74
N ARG A 20 10.46 -5.04 7.61
CA ARG A 20 10.63 -6.47 7.40
C ARG A 20 9.27 -7.12 7.44
N ILE A 21 8.70 -7.32 6.26
CA ILE A 21 7.53 -8.17 6.06
C ILE A 21 8.06 -9.50 5.51
N ASP A 22 7.80 -10.59 6.24
CA ASP A 22 8.02 -11.94 5.73
C ASP A 22 6.77 -12.38 4.94
N PRO A 23 6.84 -12.52 3.61
CA PRO A 23 5.68 -12.79 2.75
C PRO A 23 4.90 -14.06 3.17
N GLU A 24 5.60 -15.10 3.62
CA GLU A 24 4.98 -16.37 4.04
C GLU A 24 4.18 -16.24 5.34
N SER A 25 4.54 -15.28 6.19
CA SER A 25 3.82 -14.97 7.42
C SER A 25 2.56 -14.12 7.21
N VAL A 26 2.38 -13.55 6.01
CA VAL A 26 1.27 -12.63 5.73
C VAL A 26 -0.05 -13.40 5.54
N ILE A 27 -1.01 -13.11 6.40
CA ILE A 27 -2.36 -13.66 6.35
C ILE A 27 -3.16 -12.94 5.26
N LEU A 28 -3.51 -13.67 4.20
CA LEU A 28 -4.45 -13.22 3.19
C LEU A 28 -5.88 -13.22 3.72
N THR A 29 -6.40 -12.04 4.05
CA THR A 29 -7.79 -11.91 4.50
C THR A 29 -8.77 -12.17 3.36
N ALA A 30 -9.96 -12.70 3.69
CA ALA A 30 -11.04 -12.86 2.71
C ALA A 30 -11.42 -11.52 2.05
N HIS A 31 -11.35 -10.44 2.83
CA HIS A 31 -11.59 -9.08 2.35
C HIS A 31 -10.58 -8.66 1.27
N ALA A 32 -9.27 -8.87 1.49
CA ALA A 32 -8.25 -8.54 0.50
C ALA A 32 -8.42 -9.33 -0.80
N VAL A 33 -8.77 -10.63 -0.71
CA VAL A 33 -9.04 -11.46 -1.89
C VAL A 33 -10.25 -10.94 -2.66
N GLN A 34 -11.32 -10.53 -1.97
CA GLN A 34 -12.48 -9.91 -2.60
C GLN A 34 -12.12 -8.57 -3.27
N ARG A 35 -11.37 -7.70 -2.60
CA ARG A 35 -10.96 -6.40 -3.16
C ARG A 35 -10.03 -6.53 -4.35
N TYR A 36 -9.15 -7.53 -4.38
CA TYR A 36 -8.37 -7.83 -5.59
C TYR A 36 -9.30 -8.10 -6.77
N ARG A 37 -10.32 -8.95 -6.56
CA ARG A 37 -11.26 -9.32 -7.63
C ARG A 37 -12.08 -8.13 -8.14
N GLU A 38 -12.46 -7.23 -7.25
CA GLU A 38 -13.28 -6.07 -7.59
C GLU A 38 -12.47 -4.92 -8.20
N ARG A 39 -11.27 -4.66 -7.67
CA ARG A 39 -10.50 -3.43 -7.95
C ARG A 39 -9.32 -3.64 -8.88
N VAL A 40 -8.74 -4.84 -8.88
CA VAL A 40 -7.58 -5.16 -9.72
C VAL A 40 -8.07 -5.90 -10.96
N GLU A 41 -8.67 -7.07 -10.77
CA GLU A 41 -9.00 -7.97 -11.87
C GLU A 41 -10.06 -9.02 -11.49
N GLY A 42 -11.15 -9.09 -12.27
CA GLY A 42 -12.29 -9.97 -12.04
C GLY A 42 -12.03 -11.45 -12.31
N VAL A 43 -11.22 -12.10 -11.46
CA VAL A 43 -10.86 -13.52 -11.59
C VAL A 43 -11.49 -14.41 -10.52
N GLN A 44 -11.37 -15.73 -10.72
CA GLN A 44 -11.76 -16.73 -9.72
C GLN A 44 -10.94 -16.58 -8.43
N ARG A 45 -11.56 -16.91 -7.29
CA ARG A 45 -10.94 -16.79 -5.95
C ARG A 45 -9.57 -17.46 -5.85
N ARG A 46 -9.44 -18.69 -6.36
CA ARG A 46 -8.16 -19.45 -6.32
C ARG A 46 -7.04 -18.72 -7.08
N ILE A 47 -7.36 -18.11 -8.22
CA ILE A 47 -6.41 -17.34 -9.03
C ILE A 47 -6.02 -16.05 -8.33
N ALA A 48 -7.00 -15.34 -7.73
CA ALA A 48 -6.73 -14.14 -6.94
C ALA A 48 -5.78 -14.44 -5.77
N VAL A 49 -6.01 -15.52 -5.02
CA VAL A 49 -5.13 -15.94 -3.92
C VAL A 49 -3.70 -16.20 -4.42
N ARG A 50 -3.54 -16.98 -5.50
CA ARG A 50 -2.22 -17.28 -6.07
C ARG A 50 -1.48 -16.01 -6.50
N ARG A 51 -2.17 -15.10 -7.19
CA ARG A 51 -1.58 -13.83 -7.63
C ARG A 51 -1.22 -12.92 -6.46
N LEU A 52 -2.06 -12.88 -5.42
CA LEU A 52 -1.75 -12.11 -4.22
C LEU A 52 -0.51 -12.63 -3.50
N ARG A 53 -0.32 -13.95 -3.41
CA ARG A 53 0.92 -14.52 -2.87
C ARG A 53 2.13 -14.11 -3.69
N HIS A 54 2.08 -14.26 -5.01
CA HIS A 54 3.15 -13.82 -5.89
C HIS A 54 3.50 -12.33 -5.72
N LEU A 55 2.48 -11.48 -5.56
CA LEU A 55 2.68 -10.06 -5.32
C LEU A 55 3.30 -9.77 -3.94
N LEU A 56 2.97 -10.55 -2.92
CA LEU A 56 3.61 -10.47 -1.59
C LEU A 56 5.09 -10.85 -1.67
N ASP A 57 5.41 -11.93 -2.40
CA ASP A 57 6.77 -12.46 -2.52
C ASP A 57 7.72 -11.50 -3.23
N THR A 58 7.18 -10.72 -4.18
CA THR A 58 7.95 -9.79 -5.02
C THR A 58 7.82 -8.34 -4.58
N ALA A 59 7.06 -8.06 -3.51
CA ALA A 59 6.78 -6.69 -3.09
C ALA A 59 8.03 -6.01 -2.53
N GLN A 60 8.25 -4.77 -2.97
CA GLN A 60 9.06 -3.80 -2.26
C GLN A 60 8.19 -3.07 -1.26
N TRP A 61 8.65 -3.00 -0.01
CA TRP A 61 7.85 -2.50 1.11
C TRP A 61 8.24 -1.07 1.49
N GLU A 62 7.24 -0.22 1.69
CA GLU A 62 7.39 1.19 1.96
C GLU A 62 6.46 1.62 3.13
N HIS A 63 6.92 2.52 3.99
CA HIS A 63 6.09 3.10 5.07
C HIS A 63 5.17 4.21 4.56
N ARG A 64 5.45 4.72 3.36
CA ARG A 64 4.66 5.76 2.72
C ARG A 64 4.08 5.21 1.43
N PRO A 65 2.82 5.54 1.12
CA PRO A 65 2.22 5.18 -0.14
C PRO A 65 2.82 6.04 -1.25
N ARG A 66 2.77 5.51 -2.47
CA ARG A 66 3.11 6.27 -3.68
C ARG A 66 2.11 7.41 -3.90
N PRO A 67 2.52 8.51 -4.59
CA PRO A 67 1.68 9.71 -4.73
C PRO A 67 0.28 9.49 -5.30
N TRP A 68 0.06 8.44 -6.10
CA TRP A 68 -1.25 8.13 -6.67
C TRP A 68 -2.23 7.51 -5.68
N THR A 69 -1.75 7.04 -4.52
CA THR A 69 -2.53 6.39 -3.48
C THR A 69 -2.94 7.47 -2.46
N GLU A 70 -4.04 8.19 -2.74
CA GLU A 70 -4.60 9.24 -1.87
C GLU A 70 -5.24 8.64 -0.59
N ILE A 71 -4.41 8.09 0.30
CA ILE A 71 -4.86 7.44 1.54
C ILE A 71 -4.30 8.16 2.75
N VAL A 72 -5.15 8.35 3.76
CA VAL A 72 -4.74 8.79 5.08
C VAL A 72 -3.78 7.76 5.69
N LEU A 73 -2.54 8.18 5.94
CA LEU A 73 -1.49 7.37 6.55
C LEU A 73 -1.94 6.83 7.91
N HIS A 74 -1.86 5.51 8.10
CA HIS A 74 -1.99 4.90 9.42
C HIS A 74 -0.62 4.37 9.87
N PRO A 75 -0.15 4.66 11.10
CA PRO A 75 1.24 4.39 11.52
C PRO A 75 1.62 2.90 11.50
N GLU A 76 0.64 2.00 11.51
CA GLU A 76 0.84 0.55 11.49
C GLU A 76 0.68 -0.09 10.10
N VAL A 77 0.45 0.72 9.06
CA VAL A 77 0.26 0.22 7.69
C VAL A 77 1.56 0.30 6.91
N VAL A 78 1.87 -0.79 6.23
CA VAL A 78 2.97 -0.92 5.29
C VAL A 78 2.40 -1.13 3.89
N TYR A 79 3.00 -0.48 2.91
CA TYR A 79 2.60 -0.49 1.52
C TYR A 79 3.55 -1.37 0.72
N GLY A 80 3.02 -2.37 0.01
CA GLY A 80 3.79 -3.26 -0.85
C GLY A 80 3.53 -2.96 -2.32
N TYR A 81 4.61 -2.85 -3.10
CA TYR A 81 4.58 -2.63 -4.54
C TYR A 81 5.47 -3.67 -5.25
N SER A 82 4.87 -4.52 -6.08
CA SER A 82 5.61 -5.48 -6.89
C SER A 82 6.03 -4.84 -8.22
N PRO A 83 7.27 -5.06 -8.69
CA PRO A 83 7.71 -4.65 -10.04
C PRO A 83 6.83 -5.21 -11.16
N ASP A 84 6.22 -6.38 -10.95
CA ASP A 84 5.39 -7.04 -11.96
C ASP A 84 4.02 -6.36 -12.14
N ARG A 85 3.54 -5.66 -11.10
CA ARG A 85 2.26 -4.93 -11.08
C ARG A 85 2.44 -3.62 -10.32
N PRO A 86 3.18 -2.64 -10.88
CA PRO A 86 3.47 -1.37 -10.21
C PRO A 86 2.23 -0.50 -10.00
N ASP A 87 1.14 -0.81 -10.72
CA ASP A 87 -0.19 -0.21 -10.58
C ASP A 87 -1.00 -0.79 -9.41
N VAL A 88 -0.50 -1.80 -8.69
CA VAL A 88 -1.17 -2.43 -7.56
C VAL A 88 -0.42 -2.13 -6.26
N CYS A 89 -1.18 -1.75 -5.23
CA CYS A 89 -0.68 -1.52 -3.88
C CYS A 89 -1.29 -2.54 -2.92
N LEU A 90 -0.43 -3.22 -2.17
CA LEU A 90 -0.79 -4.12 -1.08
C LEU A 90 -0.74 -3.34 0.24
N LEU A 91 -1.80 -3.39 1.04
CA LEU A 91 -1.83 -2.74 2.35
C LEU A 91 -1.79 -3.81 3.43
N VAL A 92 -0.66 -3.89 4.12
CA VAL A 92 -0.44 -4.83 5.23
C VAL A 92 -0.47 -4.06 6.55
N ARG A 93 -1.17 -4.61 7.55
CA ARG A 93 -1.15 -4.12 8.93
C ARG A 93 -0.78 -5.27 9.85
N GLY A 94 0.30 -5.14 10.61
CA GLY A 94 0.89 -6.27 11.32
C GLY A 94 1.28 -7.37 10.33
N ASN A 95 0.63 -8.53 10.43
CA ASN A 95 0.81 -9.66 9.50
C ASN A 95 -0.40 -9.89 8.58
N ALA A 96 -1.38 -8.99 8.53
CA ALA A 96 -2.58 -9.20 7.73
C ALA A 96 -2.57 -8.32 6.47
N LEU A 97 -2.81 -8.93 5.30
CA LEU A 97 -3.14 -8.17 4.10
C LEU A 97 -4.58 -7.67 4.24
N VAL A 98 -4.72 -6.40 4.58
CA VAL A 98 -6.01 -5.78 4.92
C VAL A 98 -6.78 -5.45 3.65
N THR A 99 -6.11 -4.89 2.64
CA THR A 99 -6.76 -4.53 1.38
C THR A 99 -5.76 -4.46 0.23
N VAL A 100 -6.31 -4.34 -0.98
CA VAL A 100 -5.56 -4.22 -2.22
C VAL A 100 -6.19 -3.11 -3.04
N LEU A 101 -5.34 -2.29 -3.64
CA LEU A 101 -5.74 -1.12 -4.40
C LEU A 101 -5.07 -1.17 -5.76
N SER A 102 -5.76 -0.67 -6.78
CA SER A 102 -5.17 -0.44 -8.08
C SER A 102 -5.25 1.03 -8.42
N GLN A 103 -4.22 1.53 -9.09
CA GLN A 103 -4.19 2.89 -9.61
C GLN A 103 -5.37 3.15 -10.55
N ARG A 104 -5.73 2.15 -11.38
CA ARG A 104 -6.89 2.23 -12.28
C ARG A 104 -8.21 2.40 -11.52
N PHE A 105 -8.41 1.65 -10.45
CA PHE A 105 -9.62 1.78 -9.63
C PHE A 105 -9.69 3.14 -8.96
N PHE A 106 -8.58 3.65 -8.41
CA PHE A 106 -8.55 4.99 -7.83
C PHE A 106 -8.85 6.09 -8.86
N ALA A 107 -8.27 5.99 -10.06
CA ALA A 107 -8.53 6.94 -11.14
C ALA A 107 -10.02 6.99 -11.57
N GLN A 108 -10.75 5.88 -11.38
CA GLN A 108 -12.19 5.80 -11.64
C GLN A 108 -13.03 6.27 -10.44
N ALA A 109 -12.53 6.08 -9.21
CA ALA A 109 -13.25 6.36 -7.98
C ALA A 109 -13.18 7.83 -7.56
N ILE A 110 -12.11 8.54 -7.91
CA ILE A 110 -12.00 9.99 -7.67
C ILE A 110 -12.83 10.71 -8.74
N PRO A 111 -13.94 11.38 -8.38
CA PRO A 111 -14.67 12.19 -9.33
C PRO A 111 -13.75 13.29 -9.82
N HIS A 112 -13.57 13.40 -11.15
CA HIS A 112 -12.96 14.61 -11.68
C HIS A 112 -13.78 15.80 -11.17
N PRO A 113 -13.17 16.85 -10.59
CA PRO A 113 -13.91 18.07 -10.32
C PRO A 113 -14.52 18.48 -11.66
N ARG A 114 -15.86 18.48 -11.74
CA ARG A 114 -16.57 18.95 -12.93
C ARG A 114 -16.00 20.33 -13.23
N ALA A 115 -15.27 20.45 -14.34
CA ALA A 115 -14.83 21.74 -14.84
C ALA A 115 -16.07 22.63 -14.84
N ARG A 116 -16.03 23.72 -14.07
CA ARG A 116 -17.09 24.72 -14.06
C ARG A 116 -17.25 25.14 -15.52
N ARG A 117 -18.36 24.78 -16.15
CA ARG A 117 -18.78 25.40 -17.40
C ARG A 117 -19.07 26.85 -17.05
N CYS A 118 -18.10 27.73 -17.26
CA CYS A 118 -18.38 29.14 -17.47
C CYS A 118 -18.98 29.23 -18.88
N GLY A 119 -20.29 29.45 -18.93
CA GLY A 119 -21.06 29.74 -20.13
C GLY A 119 -22.18 30.68 -19.73
#